data_AF-A0A5N5ZDM4-F1
#
_entry.id   AF-A0A5N5ZDM4-F1
#
_cell.length_a   1.000
_cell.length_b   1.000
_cell.length_c   1.000
_cell.angle_alpha   90.00
_cell.angle_beta   90.00
_cell.angle_gamma   90.00
#
_symmetry.space_group_name_H-M   'P 1'
#
loop_
_entity.id
_entity.type
_entity.pdbx_description
1 polymer ?
#
loop_
_entity_poly.entity_id
_entity_poly.type
_entity_poly.pdbx_seq_one_letter_code
_entity_poly.pdbx_strand_id
1 'polypeptide(L)'
;YFFDWKQEKQFEIYKLCIRGSSDILGLISLERIPSEWRVHIRLLTVSVENKGKHKKFDNIAGNLITFAAKIATIEYAELACVSLRPKTEIAQHYITKYNFMATGMTLSIEMPEIINLINQYSHD
;
A
#
# COMPACT_ATOMS: atom_id res chain seq x y z
N TYR A 1 0.95 -15.84 -1.81
CA TYR A 1 1.00 -15.11 -3.09
C TYR A 1 2.42 -15.11 -3.56
N PHE A 2 2.65 -15.69 -4.73
CA PHE A 2 3.91 -15.53 -5.45
C PHE A 2 3.82 -14.21 -6.22
N PHE A 3 4.83 -13.37 -6.06
CA PHE A 3 5.03 -12.16 -6.84
C PHE A 3 5.34 -12.61 -8.27
N ASP A 4 4.51 -12.26 -9.25
CA ASP A 4 4.84 -12.55 -10.65
C ASP A 4 5.87 -11.54 -11.12
N TRP A 5 7.14 -11.85 -10.84
CA TRP A 5 8.27 -11.00 -11.19
C TRP A 5 8.36 -10.67 -12.68
N LYS A 6 7.77 -11.50 -13.56
CA LYS A 6 7.77 -11.22 -15.00
C LYS A 6 6.83 -10.07 -15.35
N GLN A 7 5.70 -9.95 -14.65
CA GLN A 7 4.77 -8.84 -14.82
C GLN A 7 5.25 -7.61 -14.05
N GLU A 8 5.60 -7.79 -12.79
CA GLU A 8 5.87 -6.67 -11.88
C GLU A 8 7.16 -5.90 -12.21
N LYS A 9 8.13 -6.51 -12.93
CA LYS A 9 9.34 -5.81 -13.38
C LYS A 9 9.07 -4.62 -14.32
N GLN A 10 7.85 -4.50 -14.84
CA GLN A 10 7.43 -3.37 -15.70
C GLN A 10 6.93 -2.19 -14.87
N PHE A 11 6.77 -2.36 -13.55
CA PHE A 11 6.20 -1.40 -12.63
C PHE A 11 7.21 -1.03 -11.55
N GLU A 12 6.86 0.00 -10.77
CA GLU A 12 7.73 0.48 -9.70
C GLU A 12 7.56 -0.36 -8.44
N ILE A 13 8.64 -1.03 -8.05
CA ILE A 13 8.66 -1.94 -6.90
C ILE A 13 9.48 -1.31 -5.78
N TYR A 14 8.89 -1.25 -4.60
CA TYR A 14 9.56 -0.80 -3.38
C TYR A 14 9.56 -1.92 -2.34
N LYS A 15 10.58 -1.91 -1.48
CA LYS A 15 10.76 -2.84 -0.38
C LYS A 15 10.86 -2.11 0.95
N LEU A 16 10.29 -2.73 1.99
CA LEU A 16 10.48 -2.28 3.37
C LEU A 16 11.53 -3.15 4.05
N CYS A 17 12.57 -2.51 4.58
CA CYS A 17 13.64 -3.14 5.35
C CYS A 17 13.90 -2.35 6.63
N ILE A 18 14.38 -3.01 7.68
CA ILE A 18 14.93 -2.32 8.85
C ILE A 18 16.28 -1.73 8.44
N ARG A 19 16.58 -0.49 8.86
CA ARG A 19 17.87 0.14 8.59
C ARG A 19 19.01 -0.75 9.11
N GLY A 20 19.96 -1.07 8.24
CA GLY A 20 21.08 -1.96 8.55
C GLY A 20 20.79 -3.46 8.40
N SER A 21 19.55 -3.85 8.10
CA SER A 21 19.19 -5.23 7.74
C SER A 21 18.97 -5.36 6.23
N SER A 22 19.33 -6.52 5.69
CA SER A 22 19.00 -6.94 4.32
C SER A 22 17.64 -7.64 4.22
N ASP A 23 16.99 -7.93 5.34
CA ASP A 23 15.73 -8.66 5.38
C ASP A 23 14.60 -7.82 4.78
N ILE A 24 13.87 -8.41 3.83
CA ILE A 24 12.72 -7.78 3.20
C ILE A 24 11.47 -8.12 4.02
N LEU A 25 10.94 -7.12 4.71
CA LEU A 25 9.73 -7.26 5.52
C LEU A 25 8.46 -7.24 4.68
N GLY A 26 8.49 -6.53 3.55
CA GLY A 26 7.37 -6.44 2.64
C GLY A 26 7.73 -5.77 1.32
N LEU A 27 6.87 -5.95 0.33
CA LEU A 27 6.99 -5.40 -1.01
C LEU A 27 5.68 -4.74 -1.41
N ILE A 28 5.81 -3.66 -2.18
CA ILE A 28 4.69 -3.00 -2.85
C ILE A 28 5.07 -2.72 -4.31
N SER A 29 4.13 -2.98 -5.22
CA SER A 29 4.24 -2.63 -6.63
C SER A 29 3.20 -1.58 -6.98
N LEU A 30 3.62 -0.51 -7.64
CA LEU A 30 2.82 0.67 -7.93
C LEU A 30 2.74 0.94 -9.44
N GLU A 31 1.58 1.39 -9.86
CA GLU A 31 1.31 1.93 -11.19
C GLU A 31 0.74 3.34 -11.04
N ARG A 32 1.31 4.29 -11.77
CA ARG A 32 0.81 5.67 -11.83
C ARG A 32 -0.20 5.79 -12.96
N ILE A 33 -1.34 6.38 -12.68
CA ILE A 33 -2.43 6.64 -13.63
C ILE A 33 -2.73 8.15 -13.59
N PRO A 34 -1.91 8.98 -14.25
CA PRO A 34 -2.00 10.43 -14.11
C PRO A 34 -3.33 11.03 -14.60
N SER A 35 -3.97 10.40 -15.59
CA SER A 35 -5.29 10.80 -16.09
C SER A 35 -6.40 10.70 -15.04
N GLU A 36 -6.13 10.04 -13.92
CA GLU A 36 -7.06 9.82 -12.81
C GLU A 36 -6.49 10.31 -11.47
N TRP A 37 -5.35 11.03 -11.46
CA TRP A 37 -4.66 11.47 -10.24
C TRP A 37 -4.40 10.33 -9.24
N ARG A 38 -4.15 9.13 -9.79
CA ARG A 38 -4.23 7.87 -9.03
C ARG A 38 -2.92 7.11 -9.03
N VAL A 39 -2.52 6.68 -7.84
CA VAL A 39 -1.50 5.65 -7.64
C VAL A 39 -2.21 4.32 -7.34
N HIS A 40 -2.08 3.36 -8.25
CA HIS A 40 -2.67 2.03 -8.08
C HIS A 40 -1.64 1.06 -7.49
N ILE A 41 -1.98 0.47 -6.34
CA ILE A 41 -1.24 -0.62 -5.74
C ILE A 41 -1.62 -1.91 -6.47
N ARG A 42 -0.71 -2.35 -7.35
CA ARG A 42 -0.86 -3.61 -8.10
C ARG A 42 -0.69 -4.82 -7.21
N LEU A 43 0.29 -4.74 -6.30
CA LEU A 43 0.61 -5.82 -5.37
C LEU A 43 1.07 -5.25 -4.04
N LEU A 44 0.54 -5.81 -2.94
CA LEU A 44 1.02 -5.58 -1.59
C LEU A 44 1.23 -6.92 -0.88
N THR A 45 2.43 -7.17 -0.38
CA THR A 45 2.74 -8.40 0.36
C THR A 45 3.68 -8.12 1.52
N VAL A 46 3.49 -8.88 2.58
CA VAL A 46 4.39 -8.93 3.75
C VAL A 46 5.14 -10.26 3.75
N SER A 47 6.27 -10.32 4.44
CA SER A 47 7.04 -11.56 4.58
C SER A 47 6.28 -12.61 5.41
N VAL A 48 6.65 -13.89 5.26
CA VAL A 48 5.85 -15.01 5.78
C VAL A 48 5.77 -14.99 7.31
N GLU A 49 6.89 -14.69 7.95
CA GLU A 49 7.05 -14.55 9.40
C GLU A 49 6.31 -13.35 9.99
N ASN A 50 5.83 -12.43 9.15
CA ASN A 50 5.04 -11.26 9.57
C ASN A 50 3.56 -11.34 9.16
N LYS A 51 3.07 -12.56 8.86
CA LYS A 51 1.64 -12.81 8.56
C LYS A 51 0.89 -13.35 9.77
N GLY A 52 -0.39 -12.99 9.84
CA GLY A 52 -1.34 -13.57 10.80
C GLY A 52 -1.09 -13.14 12.24
N LYS A 53 -1.48 -14.00 13.19
CA LYS A 53 -1.54 -13.69 14.63
C LYS A 53 -0.17 -13.66 15.31
N HIS A 54 0.83 -14.34 14.77
CA HIS A 54 2.15 -14.52 15.38
C HIS A 54 3.24 -13.71 14.66
N LYS A 55 2.86 -12.57 14.06
CA LYS A 55 3.77 -11.69 13.33
C LYS A 55 4.86 -11.13 14.24
N LYS A 56 6.10 -11.10 13.75
CA LYS A 56 7.24 -10.48 14.46
C LYS A 56 7.15 -8.96 14.48
N PHE A 57 6.70 -8.36 13.39
CA PHE A 57 6.47 -6.93 13.23
C PHE A 57 5.04 -6.66 12.79
N ASP A 58 4.42 -5.63 13.39
CA ASP A 58 3.13 -5.11 12.92
C ASP A 58 3.32 -3.99 11.89
N ASN A 59 2.23 -3.60 11.23
CA ASN A 59 2.10 -2.39 10.43
C ASN A 59 2.99 -2.29 9.19
N ILE A 60 3.64 -3.37 8.76
CA ILE A 60 4.37 -3.43 7.48
C ILE A 60 3.48 -2.98 6.31
N ALA A 61 2.26 -3.51 6.21
CA ALA A 61 1.31 -3.12 5.17
C ALA A 61 0.90 -1.65 5.30
N GLY A 62 0.62 -1.17 6.52
CA GLY A 62 0.30 0.24 6.77
C GLY A 62 1.42 1.19 6.31
N ASN A 63 2.67 0.88 6.63
CA ASN A 63 3.83 1.67 6.20
C ASN A 63 3.98 1.68 4.67
N LEU A 64 3.78 0.54 4.01
CA LEU A 64 3.86 0.44 2.54
C LEU A 64 2.73 1.23 1.86
N ILE A 65 1.49 1.14 2.37
CA ILE A 65 0.36 1.91 1.85
C ILE A 65 0.60 3.42 2.09
N THR A 66 1.11 3.78 3.26
CA THR A 66 1.45 5.17 3.59
C THR A 66 2.51 5.73 2.65
N PHE A 67 3.49 4.91 2.27
CA PHE A 67 4.48 5.29 1.28
C PHE A 67 3.85 5.58 -0.08
N ALA A 68 2.92 4.73 -0.54
CA ALA A 68 2.15 4.99 -1.77
C ALA A 68 1.30 6.27 -1.67
N ALA A 69 0.69 6.51 -0.49
CA ALA A 69 -0.09 7.71 -0.22
C ALA A 69 0.76 8.99 -0.26
N LYS A 70 1.97 8.96 0.31
CA LYS A 70 2.94 10.07 0.19
C LYS A 70 3.29 10.35 -1.28
N ILE A 71 3.54 9.32 -2.08
CA ILE A 71 3.80 9.48 -3.52
C ILE A 71 2.61 10.17 -4.20
N ALA A 72 1.39 9.66 -3.97
CA ALA A 72 0.18 10.23 -4.56
C ALA A 72 -0.01 11.70 -4.16
N THR A 73 0.20 12.04 -2.88
CA THR A 73 0.12 13.43 -2.39
C THR A 73 1.16 14.34 -3.04
N ILE A 74 2.40 13.87 -3.21
CA ILE A 74 3.46 14.66 -3.85
C ILE A 74 3.12 14.95 -5.32
N GLU A 75 2.53 13.98 -6.02
CA GLU A 75 2.26 14.10 -7.47
C GLU A 75 0.95 14.82 -7.78
N TYR A 76 -0.08 14.63 -6.97
CA TYR A 76 -1.45 15.03 -7.28
C TYR A 76 -2.09 15.92 -6.21
N ALA A 77 -1.36 16.26 -5.13
CA ALA A 77 -1.80 17.14 -4.06
C ALA A 77 -3.19 16.74 -3.50
N GLU A 78 -4.13 17.68 -3.46
CA GLU A 78 -5.49 17.47 -2.94
C GLU A 78 -6.33 16.49 -3.75
N LEU A 79 -5.96 16.21 -5.01
CA LEU A 79 -6.63 15.26 -5.90
C LEU A 79 -6.09 13.83 -5.77
N ALA A 80 -5.12 13.60 -4.87
CA ALA A 80 -4.47 12.31 -4.74
C ALA A 80 -5.45 11.19 -4.40
N CYS A 81 -5.37 10.12 -5.18
CA CYS A 81 -6.09 8.87 -4.95
C CYS A 81 -5.09 7.71 -4.87
N VAL A 82 -5.23 6.85 -3.87
CA VAL A 82 -4.55 5.55 -3.85
C VAL A 82 -5.59 4.46 -3.95
N SER A 83 -5.38 3.48 -4.82
CA SER A 83 -6.32 2.38 -5.00
C SER A 83 -5.65 1.03 -4.99
N LEU A 84 -6.41 -0.02 -4.70
CA LEU A 84 -5.97 -1.40 -4.83
C LEU A 84 -7.15 -2.31 -5.22
N ARG A 85 -6.86 -3.46 -5.80
CA ARG A 85 -7.86 -4.52 -5.99
C ARG A 85 -7.68 -5.57 -4.88
N PRO A 86 -8.58 -5.65 -3.89
CA PRO A 86 -8.41 -6.61 -2.80
C PRO A 86 -8.81 -8.01 -3.26
N LYS A 87 -8.32 -9.04 -2.56
CA LYS A 87 -9.11 -10.29 -2.51
C LYS A 87 -10.34 -10.06 -1.63
N THR A 88 -11.44 -10.72 -1.96
CA THR A 88 -12.70 -10.65 -1.20
C THR A 88 -12.48 -10.83 0.31
N GLU A 89 -11.68 -11.80 0.72
CA GLU A 89 -11.42 -12.14 2.13
C GLU A 89 -10.66 -11.04 2.92
N ILE A 90 -9.91 -10.18 2.23
CA ILE A 90 -9.08 -9.14 2.86
C ILE A 90 -9.61 -7.73 2.60
N ALA A 91 -10.65 -7.57 1.78
CA ALA A 91 -11.24 -6.27 1.48
C ALA A 91 -11.69 -5.56 2.76
N GLN A 92 -12.42 -6.27 3.64
CA GLN A 92 -12.88 -5.72 4.90
C GLN A 92 -11.73 -5.25 5.79
N HIS A 93 -10.58 -5.93 5.75
CA HIS A 93 -9.40 -5.52 6.50
C HIS A 93 -8.88 -4.16 6.04
N TYR A 94 -8.85 -3.90 4.74
CA TYR A 94 -8.41 -2.59 4.22
C TYR A 94 -9.37 -1.48 4.59
N ILE A 95 -10.67 -1.75 4.51
CA ILE A 95 -11.72 -0.80 4.87
C ILE A 95 -11.62 -0.42 6.35
N THR A 96 -11.53 -1.41 7.25
CA THR A 96 -11.56 -1.15 8.68
C THR A 96 -10.24 -0.66 9.25
N LYS A 97 -9.10 -1.10 8.71
CA LYS A 97 -7.79 -0.77 9.25
C LYS A 97 -7.17 0.49 8.64
N TYR A 98 -7.44 0.77 7.36
CA TYR A 98 -6.80 1.85 6.62
C TYR A 98 -7.80 2.80 5.95
N ASN A 99 -9.08 2.74 6.34
CA ASN A 99 -10.17 3.61 5.86
C ASN A 99 -10.37 3.61 4.34
N PHE A 100 -10.06 2.51 3.68
CA PHE A 100 -10.39 2.33 2.27
C PHE A 100 -11.91 2.32 2.04
N MET A 101 -12.35 2.91 0.93
CA MET A 101 -13.73 2.91 0.48
C MET A 101 -13.88 2.04 -0.77
N ALA A 102 -15.06 1.41 -0.94
CA ALA A 102 -15.33 0.58 -2.10
C ALA A 102 -15.69 1.45 -3.31
N THR A 103 -14.96 1.24 -4.41
CA THR A 103 -15.08 2.00 -5.67
C THR A 103 -15.10 1.01 -6.82
N GLY A 104 -16.29 0.52 -7.16
CA GLY A 104 -16.48 -0.55 -8.14
C GLY A 104 -15.77 -1.85 -7.72
N MET A 105 -14.84 -2.33 -8.55
CA MET A 105 -14.04 -3.53 -8.26
C MET A 105 -12.80 -3.27 -7.40
N THR A 106 -12.51 -2.00 -7.12
CA THR A 106 -11.35 -1.57 -6.35
C THR A 106 -11.76 -1.02 -4.99
N LEU A 107 -10.78 -0.89 -4.11
CA LEU A 107 -10.86 -0.02 -2.97
C LEU A 107 -9.99 1.21 -3.22
N SER A 108 -10.39 2.38 -2.73
CA SER A 108 -9.58 3.60 -2.77
C SER A 108 -9.54 4.34 -1.44
N ILE A 109 -8.48 5.12 -1.25
CA ILE A 109 -8.39 6.19 -0.26
C ILE A 109 -8.07 7.49 -0.99
N GLU A 110 -8.70 8.56 -0.53
CA GLU A 110 -8.57 9.92 -1.06
C GLU A 110 -8.44 10.87 0.13
N MET A 111 -8.36 12.17 -0.12
CA MET A 111 -8.41 13.15 0.96
C MET A 111 -9.80 13.13 1.64
N PRO A 112 -9.88 13.25 2.99
CA PRO A 112 -8.79 13.47 3.94
C PRO A 112 -8.15 12.19 4.49
N GLU A 113 -8.61 10.99 4.11
CA GLU A 113 -8.13 9.72 4.69
C GLU A 113 -6.65 9.44 4.41
N ILE A 114 -6.12 9.93 3.28
CA ILE A 114 -4.68 9.92 3.02
C ILE A 114 -3.89 10.66 4.12
N ILE A 115 -4.40 11.80 4.60
CA ILE A 115 -3.75 12.56 5.69
C ILE A 115 -3.81 11.77 6.99
N ASN A 116 -4.95 11.15 7.31
CA ASN A 116 -5.09 10.29 8.49
C ASN A 116 -4.06 9.15 8.47
N LEU A 117 -3.90 8.50 7.31
CA LEU A 117 -2.94 7.42 7.13
C LEU A 117 -1.49 7.91 7.32
N ILE A 118 -1.13 9.03 6.71
CA ILE A 118 0.21 9.62 6.86
C ILE A 118 0.49 9.97 8.32
N ASN A 119 -0.43 10.63 9.01
CA ASN A 119 -0.26 10.99 10.43
C ASN A 119 -0.10 9.75 11.33
N GLN A 120 -0.77 8.65 10.99
CA GLN A 120 -0.73 7.43 11.79
C GLN A 120 0.55 6.61 11.62
N TYR A 121 1.15 6.61 10.42
CA TYR A 121 2.23 5.67 10.08
C TYR A 121 3.54 6.34 9.69
N SER A 122 3.52 7.65 9.40
CA SER A 122 4.73 8.44 9.19
C SER A 122 5.19 9.04 10.50
N HIS A 123 6.07 8.35 11.20
CA HIS A 123 6.80 8.91 12.32
C HIS A 123 8.22 9.24 11.85
N ASP A 124 8.60 10.51 11.98
CA ASP A 124 9.98 10.97 11.79
C ASP A 124 10.85 10.56 12.99
#